data_AF-A0A832W4M8-F1
#
_entry.id   AF-A0A832W4M8-F1
#
_cell.length_a   1.000
_cell.length_b   1.000
_cell.length_c   1.000
_cell.angle_alpha   90.00
_cell.angle_beta   90.00
_cell.angle_gamma   90.00
#
_symmetry.space_group_name_H-M   'P 1'
#
loop_
_entity.id
_entity.type
_entity.pdbx_description
1 polymer ?
#
loop_
_entity_poly.entity_id
_entity_poly.type
_entity_poly.pdbx_seq_one_letter_code
_entity_poly.pdbx_strand_id
1 'polypeptide(L)'
;MFSRSFKKILREICRKIIVLLFAVLSLTIILGILMYFIEGKTGNFASISLSLYWAITTLLNAGYGDIVLQTDIGRLVALFIRVLGSSIIIVPLIVVIAEIYKLLSKILFGKNWKF
;
A
#
# COMPACT_ATOMS: atom_id res chain seq x y z
N MET A 1 27.98 -16.73 -13.48
CA MET A 1 28.16 -15.59 -12.54
C MET A 1 26.96 -14.63 -12.52
N PHE A 2 26.37 -14.29 -13.68
CA PHE A 2 25.22 -13.38 -13.80
C PHE A 2 23.91 -13.88 -13.16
N SER A 3 23.58 -15.17 -13.32
CA SER A 3 22.30 -15.74 -12.84
C SER A 3 22.15 -15.77 -11.31
N ARG A 4 23.25 -15.89 -10.56
CA ARG A 4 23.24 -15.90 -9.08
C ARG A 4 22.98 -14.50 -8.51
N SER A 5 23.55 -13.47 -9.12
CA SER A 5 23.33 -12.07 -8.73
C SER A 5 21.88 -11.64 -8.98
N PHE A 6 21.32 -12.00 -10.14
CA PHE A 6 19.94 -11.68 -10.51
C PHE A 6 18.91 -12.29 -9.55
N LYS A 7 19.04 -13.60 -9.24
CA LYS A 7 18.16 -14.27 -8.26
C LYS A 7 18.24 -13.65 -6.86
N LYS A 8 19.43 -13.20 -6.44
CA LYS A 8 19.61 -12.53 -5.15
C LYS A 8 18.83 -11.22 -5.10
N ILE A 9 18.91 -10.42 -6.15
CA ILE A 9 18.24 -9.12 -6.24
C ILE A 9 16.72 -9.26 -6.31
N LEU A 10 16.22 -10.20 -7.12
CA LEU A 10 14.79 -10.55 -7.13
C LEU A 10 14.28 -10.90 -5.72
N ARG A 11 15.05 -11.69 -4.97
CA ARG A 11 14.70 -12.04 -3.59
C ARG A 11 14.67 -10.82 -2.67
N GLU A 12 15.62 -9.89 -2.80
CA GLU A 12 15.60 -8.63 -2.02
C GLU A 12 14.36 -7.79 -2.33
N ILE A 13 14.03 -7.62 -3.62
CA ILE A 13 12.86 -6.88 -4.07
C ILE A 13 11.58 -7.53 -3.53
N CYS A 14 11.42 -8.85 -3.71
CA CYS A 14 10.25 -9.57 -3.21
C CYS A 14 10.10 -9.41 -1.69
N ARG A 15 11.18 -9.50 -0.91
CA ARG A 15 11.12 -9.29 0.54
C ARG A 15 10.66 -7.88 0.90
N LYS A 16 11.21 -6.84 0.26
CA LYS A 16 10.81 -5.44 0.50
C LYS A 16 9.34 -5.20 0.12
N ILE A 17 8.90 -5.76 -1.01
CA ILE A 17 7.50 -5.68 -1.46
C ILE A 17 6.57 -6.40 -0.48
N ILE A 18 6.92 -7.60 -0.01
CA ILE A 18 6.09 -8.35 0.95
C ILE A 18 5.92 -7.56 2.25
N VAL A 19 7.00 -6.96 2.79
CA VAL A 19 6.92 -6.12 3.99
C VAL A 19 6.02 -4.90 3.75
N LEU A 20 6.13 -4.25 2.60
CA LEU A 20 5.26 -3.14 2.22
C LEU A 20 3.80 -3.58 2.14
N LEU A 21 3.50 -4.69 1.46
CA LEU A 21 2.14 -5.21 1.34
C LEU A 21 1.55 -5.54 2.72
N PHE A 22 2.34 -6.12 3.61
CA PHE A 22 1.92 -6.39 4.98
C PHE A 22 1.58 -5.09 5.74
N ALA A 23 2.39 -4.05 5.59
CA ALA A 23 2.12 -2.73 6.19
C ALA A 23 0.86 -2.05 5.61
N VAL A 24 0.62 -2.19 4.30
CA VAL A 24 -0.60 -1.66 3.66
C VAL A 24 -1.83 -2.42 4.15
N LEU A 25 -1.76 -3.75 4.25
CA LEU A 25 -2.85 -4.57 4.77
C LEU A 25 -3.16 -4.22 6.23
N SER A 26 -2.15 -4.09 7.09
CA SER A 26 -2.37 -3.72 8.49
C SER A 26 -3.00 -2.33 8.63
N LEU A 27 -2.51 -1.34 7.87
CA LEU A 27 -3.07 0.00 7.83
C LEU A 27 -4.54 -0.03 7.38
N THR A 28 -4.85 -0.82 6.36
CA THR A 28 -6.21 -0.96 5.83
C THR A 28 -7.16 -1.56 6.87
N ILE A 29 -6.69 -2.55 7.64
CA ILE A 29 -7.48 -3.15 8.72
C ILE A 29 -7.80 -2.10 9.79
N ILE A 30 -6.81 -1.31 10.20
CA ILE A 30 -6.99 -0.24 11.18
C ILE A 30 -8.01 0.79 10.68
N LEU A 31 -7.87 1.25 9.43
CA LEU A 31 -8.78 2.22 8.82
C LEU A 31 -10.19 1.65 8.65
N GLY A 32 -10.33 0.39 8.27
CA GLY A 32 -11.63 -0.29 8.17
C GLY A 32 -12.31 -0.42 9.53
N ILE A 33 -11.59 -0.75 10.59
CA ILE A 33 -12.18 -0.77 11.94
C ILE A 33 -12.59 0.64 12.37
N LEU A 34 -11.75 1.66 12.13
CA LEU A 34 -12.07 3.05 12.42
C LEU A 34 -13.37 3.50 11.72
N MET A 35 -13.49 3.20 10.44
CA MET A 35 -14.69 3.53 9.65
C MET A 35 -15.94 2.79 10.11
N TYR A 36 -15.81 1.56 10.59
CA TYR A 36 -16.91 0.83 11.20
C TYR A 36 -17.43 1.54 12.45
N PHE A 37 -16.55 2.13 13.27
CA PHE A 37 -16.98 2.91 14.43
C PHE A 37 -17.67 4.23 14.06
N ILE A 38 -17.22 4.90 13.00
CA ILE A 38 -17.76 6.19 12.56
C ILE A 38 -19.10 6.01 11.84
N GLU A 39 -19.19 5.06 10.92
CA GLU A 39 -20.33 4.87 10.01
C GLU A 39 -21.17 3.62 10.33
N GLY A 40 -20.79 2.79 11.31
CA GLY A 40 -21.49 1.52 11.58
C GLY A 40 -22.98 1.66 11.90
N LYS A 41 -23.39 2.83 12.39
CA LYS A 41 -24.79 3.15 12.71
C LYS A 41 -25.61 3.64 11.50
N THR A 42 -24.97 4.03 10.39
CA THR A 42 -25.61 4.67 9.23
C THR A 42 -26.01 3.69 8.12
N GLY A 43 -26.09 2.39 8.43
CA GLY A 43 -26.72 1.36 7.60
C GLY A 43 -25.80 0.70 6.56
N ASN A 44 -24.88 1.44 5.93
CA ASN A 44 -23.99 0.87 4.90
C ASN A 44 -22.74 0.18 5.45
N PHE A 45 -22.36 0.46 6.70
CA PHE A 45 -21.22 -0.16 7.39
C PHE A 45 -21.68 -1.19 8.44
N ALA A 46 -22.72 -1.97 8.12
CA ALA A 46 -23.37 -2.89 9.05
C ALA A 46 -22.47 -4.01 9.60
N SER A 47 -21.33 -4.29 8.97
CA SER A 47 -20.36 -5.30 9.43
C SER A 47 -18.92 -4.83 9.27
N ILE A 48 -18.03 -5.36 10.11
CA ILE A 48 -16.57 -5.13 10.00
C ILE A 48 -16.07 -5.51 8.59
N SER A 49 -16.58 -6.60 8.02
CA SER A 49 -16.17 -7.10 6.70
C SER A 49 -16.47 -6.11 5.57
N LEU A 50 -17.64 -5.46 5.60
CA LEU A 50 -18.00 -4.42 4.62
C LEU A 50 -17.11 -3.18 4.78
N SER A 51 -16.82 -2.79 6.01
CA SER A 51 -15.93 -1.66 6.29
C SER A 51 -14.49 -1.91 5.83
N LEU A 52 -13.99 -3.14 6.02
CA LEU A 52 -12.68 -3.57 5.53
C LEU A 52 -12.64 -3.54 4.00
N TYR A 53 -13.67 -4.07 3.34
CA TYR A 53 -13.76 -4.02 1.88
C TYR A 53 -13.77 -2.58 1.35
N TRP A 54 -14.53 -1.68 1.98
CA TRP A 54 -14.54 -0.27 1.62
C TRP A 54 -13.15 0.38 1.84
N ALA A 55 -12.49 0.08 2.96
CA ALA A 55 -11.16 0.62 3.26
C ALA A 55 -10.11 0.12 2.25
N ILE A 56 -10.14 -1.16 1.87
CA ILE A 56 -9.25 -1.74 0.85
C ILE A 56 -9.43 -1.05 -0.49
N THR A 57 -10.67 -0.97 -0.98
CA THR A 57 -10.97 -0.41 -2.29
C THR A 57 -10.70 1.09 -2.35
N THR A 58 -10.91 1.81 -1.24
CA THR A 58 -10.61 3.24 -1.14
C THR A 58 -9.11 3.49 -1.07
N LEU A 59 -8.36 2.74 -0.25
CA LEU A 59 -6.91 2.89 -0.14
C LEU A 59 -6.19 2.51 -1.44
N LEU A 60 -6.71 1.52 -2.19
CA LEU A 60 -6.21 1.14 -3.51
C LEU A 60 -6.70 2.04 -4.65
N ASN A 61 -7.45 3.11 -4.36
CA ASN A 61 -8.07 4.01 -5.33
C ASN A 61 -9.05 3.36 -6.32
N ALA A 62 -9.50 2.11 -6.07
CA ALA A 62 -10.53 1.46 -6.88
C ALA A 62 -11.89 2.15 -6.68
N GLY A 63 -12.29 2.36 -5.42
CA GLY A 63 -13.47 3.13 -5.01
C GLY A 63 -14.72 2.85 -5.83
N TYR A 64 -15.21 1.60 -5.81
CA TYR A 64 -16.33 1.14 -6.65
C TYR A 64 -17.63 1.94 -6.46
N GLY A 65 -17.81 2.61 -5.32
CA GLY A 65 -18.97 3.46 -5.05
C GLY A 65 -20.24 2.69 -4.66
N ASP A 66 -20.12 1.39 -4.43
CA ASP A 66 -21.15 0.51 -3.88
C ASP A 66 -21.44 0.80 -2.40
N ILE A 67 -20.42 1.22 -1.66
CA ILE A 67 -20.54 1.68 -0.27
C ILE A 67 -20.13 3.15 -0.20
N VAL A 68 -21.06 3.99 0.27
CA VAL A 68 -20.87 5.43 0.41
C VAL A 68 -21.04 5.88 1.85
N LEU A 69 -20.26 6.91 2.21
CA LEU A 69 -20.20 7.52 3.53
C LEU A 69 -21.40 8.45 3.71
N GLN A 70 -22.08 8.36 4.85
CA GLN A 70 -23.24 9.19 5.15
C GLN A 70 -22.88 10.34 6.08
N THR A 71 -21.87 10.18 6.93
CA THR A 71 -21.46 11.22 7.89
C THR A 71 -20.40 12.16 7.31
N ASP A 72 -20.46 13.44 7.72
CA ASP A 72 -19.44 14.44 7.35
C ASP A 72 -18.05 14.09 7.89
N ILE A 73 -18.00 13.50 9.09
CA ILE A 73 -16.76 13.02 9.70
C ILE A 73 -16.16 11.88 8.87
N GLY A 74 -16.98 10.91 8.44
CA GLY A 74 -16.56 9.83 7.56
C GLY A 74 -16.04 10.33 6.23
N ARG A 75 -16.72 11.32 5.62
CA ARG A 75 -16.26 12.00 4.40
C ARG A 75 -14.90 12.67 4.59
N LEU A 76 -14.69 13.38 5.69
CA LEU A 76 -13.42 14.04 6.00
C LEU A 76 -12.28 13.00 6.16
N VAL A 77 -12.52 11.92 6.91
CA VAL A 77 -11.54 10.83 7.07
C VAL A 77 -11.23 10.16 5.74
N ALA A 78 -12.24 9.93 4.90
CA ALA A 78 -12.06 9.32 3.59
C ALA A 78 -11.16 10.13 2.64
N LEU A 79 -11.22 11.47 2.71
CA LEU A 79 -10.30 12.33 1.96
C LEU A 79 -8.84 12.07 2.36
N PHE A 80 -8.57 11.95 3.66
CA PHE A 80 -7.22 11.61 4.15
C PHE A 80 -6.78 10.21 3.70
N ILE A 81 -7.67 9.21 3.82
CA ILE A 81 -7.39 7.83 3.37
C ILE A 81 -7.00 7.81 1.89
N ARG A 82 -7.70 8.58 1.06
CA ARG A 82 -7.46 8.61 -0.39
C ARG A 82 -6.13 9.27 -0.75
N VAL A 83 -5.72 10.31 -0.02
CA VAL A 83 -4.37 10.92 -0.15
C VAL A 83 -3.27 9.97 0.32
N LEU A 84 -3.51 9.19 1.38
CA LEU A 84 -2.58 8.16 1.84
C LEU A 84 -2.43 7.04 0.80
N GLY A 85 -3.54 6.63 0.18
CA GLY A 85 -3.56 5.60 -0.87
C GLY A 85 -2.65 5.91 -2.06
N SER A 86 -2.73 7.13 -2.60
CA SER A 86 -1.83 7.55 -3.70
C SER A 86 -0.36 7.56 -3.31
N SER A 87 -0.04 7.91 -2.06
CA SER A 87 1.32 7.92 -1.52
C SER A 87 1.91 6.50 -1.42
N ILE A 88 1.08 5.51 -1.06
CA ILE A 88 1.48 4.10 -0.94
C ILE A 88 1.90 3.51 -2.30
N ILE A 89 1.22 3.88 -3.38
CA ILE A 89 1.50 3.39 -4.74
C ILE A 89 2.91 3.82 -5.23
N ILE A 90 3.45 4.93 -4.71
CA ILE A 90 4.77 5.45 -5.09
C ILE A 90 5.92 4.62 -4.47
N VAL A 91 5.72 4.06 -3.28
CA VAL A 91 6.73 3.29 -2.54
C VAL A 91 7.29 2.08 -3.30
N PRO A 92 6.50 1.17 -3.91
CA PRO A 92 7.04 0.02 -4.63
C PRO A 92 7.84 0.44 -5.86
N LEU A 93 7.43 1.52 -6.54
CA LEU A 93 8.17 2.08 -7.68
C LEU A 93 9.58 2.53 -7.23
N ILE A 94 9.67 3.27 -6.14
CA ILE A 94 10.96 3.72 -5.58
C ILE A 94 11.84 2.52 -5.22
N VAL A 95 11.29 1.49 -4.56
CA VAL A 95 12.05 0.29 -4.16
C VAL A 95 12.65 -0.41 -5.38
N VAL A 96 11.86 -0.58 -6.45
CA VAL A 96 12.31 -1.21 -7.69
C VAL A 96 13.38 -0.36 -8.37
N ILE A 97 13.16 0.96 -8.50
CA ILE A 97 14.12 1.88 -9.11
C ILE A 97 15.45 1.87 -8.36
N ALA A 98 15.43 1.91 -7.03
CA ALA A 98 16.63 1.89 -6.21
C ALA A 98 17.46 0.61 -6.42
N GLU A 99 16.80 -0.55 -6.55
CA GLU A 99 17.49 -1.81 -6.76
C GLU A 99 18.03 -1.95 -8.20
N ILE A 100 17.31 -1.44 -9.19
CA ILE A 100 17.79 -1.35 -10.59
C ILE A 100 19.00 -0.40 -10.66
N TYR A 101 18.93 0.75 -10.00
CA TYR A 101 20.04 1.71 -9.95
C TYR A 101 21.30 1.08 -9.33
N LYS A 102 21.13 0.30 -8.25
CA LYS A 102 22.21 -0.46 -7.61
C LYS A 102 22.81 -1.53 -8.53
N LEU A 103 22.00 -2.15 -9.38
CA LEU A 103 22.44 -3.09 -10.39
C LEU A 103 23.28 -2.41 -11.48
N LEU A 104 22.76 -1.33 -12.05
CA LEU A 104 23.41 -0.57 -13.09
C LEU A 104 24.71 0.05 -12.60
N SER A 105 24.73 0.63 -11.40
CA SER A 105 25.95 1.21 -10.82
C SER A 105 27.04 0.16 -10.63
N LYS A 106 26.66 -1.06 -10.22
CA LYS A 106 27.59 -2.19 -10.07
C LYS A 106 28.18 -2.66 -11.42
N ILE A 107 27.38 -2.68 -12.48
CA ILE A 107 27.81 -3.10 -13.82
C ILE A 107 28.72 -2.04 -14.46
N LEU A 108 28.32 -0.77 -14.40
CA LEU A 108 29.01 0.32 -15.09
C LEU A 108 30.27 0.79 -14.38
N PHE A 109 30.26 0.85 -13.05
CA PHE A 109 31.35 1.47 -12.28
C PHE A 109 32.17 0.47 -11.46
N GLY A 110 31.82 -0.81 -11.44
CA GLY A 110 32.53 -1.84 -10.65
C GLY A 110 32.59 -1.56 -9.14
N LYS A 111 31.87 -0.54 -8.65
CA LYS A 111 32.02 0.03 -7.31
C LYS A 111 30.92 -0.51 -6.40
N ASN A 112 31.31 -1.25 -5.35
CA ASN A 112 30.39 -1.76 -4.32
C ASN A 112 30.00 -0.62 -3.36
N TRP A 113 29.00 0.18 -3.72
CA TRP A 113 28.36 1.07 -2.74
C TRP A 113 27.36 0.30 -1.88
N LYS A 114 27.70 0.16 -0.60
CA LYS A 114 26.79 -0.23 0.48
C LYS A 114 26.30 1.05 1.15
N PHE A 115 25.05 1.41 0.87
CA PHE A 115 24.22 2.17 1.80
C PHE A 115 23.20 1.18 2.35
#